data_AF-A0A6G1SCN6-F1
#
_entry.id   AF-A0A6G1SCN6-F1
#
_cell.length_a   1.000
_cell.length_b   1.000
_cell.length_c   1.000
_cell.angle_alpha   90.00
_cell.angle_beta   90.00
_cell.angle_gamma   90.00
#
_symmetry.space_group_name_H-M   'P 1'
#
loop_
_entity.id
_entity.type
_entity.pdbx_description
1 polymer ?
#
loop_
_entity_poly.entity_id
_entity_poly.type
_entity_poly.pdbx_seq_one_letter_code
_entity_poly.pdbx_strand_id
1 'polypeptide(L)'
;MDQVAPQEWRKLKILRQEQRDAVNRLNLLENDLSETKLVADALEHVSPDRKCYRSQGDILVEQTVKEVVPALEKSREQLEAMVANVKKEITDKGRAIQAFMVENNISVRK
;
A
#
# COMPACT_ATOMS: atom_id res chain seq x y z
N MET A 1 -10.86 9.59 39.31
CA MET A 1 -10.61 9.49 37.87
C MET A 1 -9.11 9.49 37.72
N ASP A 2 -8.51 8.32 37.52
CA ASP A 2 -7.06 8.21 37.40
C ASP A 2 -6.60 8.98 36.16
N GLN A 3 -5.62 9.85 36.36
CA GLN A 3 -5.08 10.69 35.31
C GLN A 3 -4.14 9.84 34.44
N VAL A 4 -4.53 9.57 33.18
CA VAL A 4 -3.71 8.88 32.19
C VAL A 4 -2.32 9.50 32.15
N ALA A 5 -1.28 8.69 32.22
CA ALA A 5 0.06 9.19 32.40
C ALA A 5 0.61 9.81 31.09
N PRO A 6 1.46 10.87 31.14
CA PRO A 6 1.95 11.56 29.94
C PRO A 6 2.65 10.63 28.93
N GLN A 7 3.33 9.58 29.42
CA GLN A 7 3.99 8.59 28.56
C GLN A 7 3.00 7.74 27.75
N GLU A 8 1.81 7.46 28.27
CA GLU A 8 0.78 6.67 27.58
C GLU A 8 0.19 7.46 26.41
N TRP A 9 -0.02 8.76 26.60
CA TRP A 9 -0.41 9.67 25.52
C TRP A 9 0.63 9.75 24.41
N ARG A 10 1.92 9.82 24.79
CA ARG A 10 3.02 9.83 23.82
C ARG A 10 3.04 8.53 23.01
N LYS A 11 2.87 7.38 23.67
CA LYS A 11 2.80 6.07 23.01
C LYS A 11 1.58 5.97 22.08
N LEU A 12 0.41 6.41 22.52
CA LEU A 12 -0.80 6.42 21.69
C LEU A 12 -0.62 7.29 20.44
N LYS A 13 0.03 8.46 20.57
CA LYS A 13 0.34 9.33 19.42
C LYS A 13 1.24 8.63 18.41
N ILE A 14 2.26 7.89 18.88
CA ILE A 14 3.17 7.12 18.03
C ILE A 14 2.41 6.00 17.31
N LEU A 15 1.62 5.20 18.03
CA LEU A 15 0.83 4.10 17.43
C LEU A 15 -0.12 4.61 16.33
N ARG A 16 -0.79 5.75 16.57
CA ARG A 16 -1.64 6.40 15.56
C ARG A 16 -0.84 6.94 14.38
N GLN A 17 0.38 7.44 14.62
CA GLN A 17 1.24 7.88 13.53
C GLN A 17 1.63 6.70 12.63
N GLU A 18 2.08 5.60 13.20
CA GLU A 18 2.42 4.39 12.44
C GLU A 18 1.24 3.86 11.62
N GLN A 19 0.02 3.88 12.18
CA GLN A 19 -1.17 3.48 11.42
C GLN A 19 -1.42 4.42 10.24
N ARG A 20 -1.26 5.74 10.42
CA ARG A 20 -1.41 6.71 9.32
C ARG A 20 -0.34 6.55 8.26
N ASP A 21 0.90 6.26 8.65
CA ASP A 21 1.99 6.01 7.70
C ASP A 21 1.71 4.75 6.86
N ALA A 22 1.14 3.70 7.46
CA ALA A 22 0.68 2.52 6.73
C ALA A 22 -0.47 2.84 5.74
N VAL A 23 -1.40 3.72 6.10
CA VAL A 23 -2.46 4.20 5.19
C VAL A 23 -1.86 4.98 4.02
N ASN A 24 -0.89 5.87 4.27
CA ASN A 24 -0.22 6.61 3.19
C ASN A 24 0.50 5.66 2.24
N ARG A 25 1.20 4.64 2.77
CA ARG A 25 1.84 3.58 1.97
C ARG A 25 0.83 2.80 1.15
N LEU A 26 -0.33 2.49 1.72
CA LEU A 26 -1.41 1.80 1.01
C LEU A 26 -1.87 2.60 -0.22
N ASN A 27 -2.11 3.90 -0.05
CA ASN A 27 -2.57 4.76 -1.16
C ASN A 27 -1.58 4.77 -2.33
N LEU A 28 -0.26 4.79 -2.05
CA LEU A 28 0.77 4.71 -3.09
C LEU A 28 0.70 3.38 -3.85
N LEU A 29 0.62 2.26 -3.11
CA LEU A 29 0.54 0.93 -3.72
C LEU A 29 -0.75 0.71 -4.51
N GLU A 30 -1.87 1.29 -4.07
CA GLU A 30 -3.15 1.21 -4.79
C GLU A 30 -3.11 2.02 -6.10
N ASN A 31 -2.43 3.16 -6.13
CA ASN A 31 -2.18 3.92 -7.35
C ASN A 31 -1.32 3.12 -8.34
N ASP A 32 -0.19 2.57 -7.88
CA ASP A 32 0.71 1.75 -8.72
C ASP A 32 -0.03 0.53 -9.29
N LEU A 33 -0.86 -0.12 -8.47
CA LEU A 33 -1.68 -1.25 -8.88
C LEU A 33 -2.71 -0.84 -9.95
N SER A 34 -3.37 0.31 -9.77
CA SER A 34 -4.34 0.82 -10.73
C SER A 34 -3.69 1.16 -12.07
N GLU A 35 -2.52 1.80 -12.05
CA GLU A 35 -1.77 2.11 -13.27
C GLU A 35 -1.32 0.84 -13.98
N THR A 36 -0.79 -0.14 -13.25
CA THR A 36 -0.36 -1.43 -13.80
C THR A 36 -1.53 -2.17 -14.47
N LYS A 37 -2.73 -2.13 -13.86
CA LYS A 37 -3.95 -2.71 -14.45
C LYS A 37 -4.33 -2.01 -15.74
N LEU A 38 -4.36 -0.69 -15.74
CA LEU A 38 -4.68 0.11 -16.93
C LEU A 38 -3.73 -0.19 -18.10
N VAL A 39 -2.43 -0.33 -17.83
CA VAL A 39 -1.44 -0.66 -18.87
C VAL A 39 -1.62 -2.08 -19.39
N ALA A 40 -1.88 -3.06 -18.51
CA ALA A 40 -2.17 -4.43 -18.91
C ALA A 40 -3.41 -4.50 -19.83
N ASP A 41 -4.50 -3.84 -19.45
CA ASP A 41 -5.75 -3.78 -20.22
C ASP A 41 -5.51 -3.12 -21.59
N ALA A 42 -4.72 -2.04 -21.64
CA ALA A 42 -4.39 -1.36 -22.88
C ALA A 42 -3.53 -2.21 -23.85
N LEU A 43 -2.78 -3.18 -23.34
CA LEU A 43 -1.92 -4.05 -24.13
C LEU A 43 -2.59 -5.37 -24.55
N GLU A 44 -3.75 -5.71 -23.97
CA GLU A 44 -4.44 -7.00 -24.19
C GLU A 44 -4.72 -7.31 -25.67
N HIS A 45 -5.05 -6.28 -26.45
CA HIS A 45 -5.39 -6.42 -27.88
C HIS A 45 -4.28 -5.95 -28.83
N VAL A 46 -3.09 -5.68 -28.30
CA VAL A 46 -1.95 -5.23 -29.10
C VAL A 46 -1.18 -6.45 -29.61
N SER A 47 -0.73 -6.40 -30.87
CA SER A 47 0.06 -7.47 -31.46
C SER A 47 1.29 -7.82 -30.60
N PRO A 48 1.53 -9.10 -30.27
CA PRO A 48 2.62 -9.54 -29.39
C PRO A 48 4.02 -9.13 -29.89
N ASP A 49 4.21 -9.04 -31.21
CA ASP A 49 5.50 -8.68 -31.82
C ASP A 49 5.69 -7.16 -31.98
N ARG A 50 4.70 -6.35 -31.59
CA ARG A 50 4.83 -4.89 -31.64
C ARG A 50 5.87 -4.44 -30.61
N LYS A 51 6.76 -3.55 -31.04
CA LYS A 51 7.73 -2.88 -30.17
C LYS A 51 6.99 -2.00 -29.16
N CYS A 52 7.42 -2.04 -27.92
CA CYS A 52 7.00 -1.17 -26.83
C CYS A 52 8.23 -0.60 -26.13
N TYR A 53 8.05 0.55 -25.51
CA TYR A 53 9.12 1.26 -24.84
C TYR A 53 8.71 1.50 -23.39
N ARG A 54 9.48 0.94 -22.45
CA ARG A 54 9.20 1.07 -21.01
C ARG A 54 10.23 1.97 -20.36
N SER A 55 9.77 2.98 -19.62
CA SER A 55 10.63 3.84 -18.82
C SER A 55 11.11 3.10 -17.57
N GLN A 56 12.40 3.22 -17.27
CA GLN A 56 13.02 2.78 -16.01
C GLN A 56 13.94 3.89 -15.51
N GLY A 57 13.49 4.65 -14.52
CA GLY A 57 14.18 5.89 -14.15
C GLY A 57 14.28 6.84 -15.35
N ASP A 58 15.50 7.24 -15.69
CA ASP A 58 15.77 8.19 -16.78
C ASP A 58 16.04 7.51 -18.14
N ILE A 59 15.96 6.18 -18.22
CA ILE A 59 16.20 5.43 -19.46
C ILE A 59 14.92 4.81 -20.02
N LEU A 60 14.88 4.67 -21.33
CA LEU A 60 13.80 4.02 -22.07
C LEU A 60 14.31 2.70 -22.64
N VAL A 61 13.67 1.58 -22.26
CA VAL A 61 14.05 0.24 -22.69
C VAL A 61 13.11 -0.22 -23.81
N GLU A 62 13.66 -0.58 -24.97
CA GLU A 62 12.93 -1.22 -26.06
C GLU A 62 12.68 -2.69 -25.73
N GLN A 63 11.41 -3.11 -25.81
CA GLN A 63 10.96 -4.49 -25.63
C GLN A 63 9.83 -4.78 -26.61
N THR A 64 9.30 -6.00 -26.61
CA THR A 64 8.06 -6.36 -27.32
C THR A 64 6.91 -6.61 -26.35
N VAL A 65 5.67 -6.50 -26.84
CA VAL A 65 4.48 -6.76 -26.02
C VAL A 65 4.51 -8.15 -25.38
N LYS A 66 4.94 -9.19 -26.12
CA LYS A 66 5.09 -10.55 -25.60
C LYS A 66 6.09 -10.69 -24.45
N GLU A 67 7.08 -9.80 -24.35
CA GLU A 67 8.06 -9.79 -23.26
C GLU A 67 7.56 -8.98 -22.05
N VAL A 68 6.78 -7.93 -22.30
CA VAL A 68 6.32 -7.00 -21.27
C VAL A 68 5.08 -7.50 -20.54
N VAL A 69 4.12 -8.12 -21.24
CA VAL A 69 2.86 -8.58 -20.63
C VAL A 69 3.10 -9.54 -19.45
N PRO A 70 3.94 -10.59 -19.56
CA PRO A 70 4.20 -11.47 -18.43
C PRO A 70 4.86 -10.76 -17.23
N ALA A 71 5.70 -9.75 -17.51
CA ALA A 71 6.34 -8.95 -16.46
C ALA A 71 5.33 -8.05 -15.75
N LEU A 72 4.38 -7.46 -16.48
CA LEU A 72 3.29 -6.65 -15.92
C LEU A 72 2.35 -7.50 -15.06
N GLU A 73 1.97 -8.70 -15.52
CA GLU A 73 1.13 -9.62 -14.76
C GLU A 73 1.78 -10.03 -13.43
N LYS A 74 3.06 -10.39 -13.47
CA LYS A 74 3.83 -10.71 -12.26
C LYS A 74 3.93 -9.50 -11.32
N SER A 75 4.19 -8.30 -11.85
CA SER A 75 4.21 -7.08 -11.03
C SER A 75 2.85 -6.78 -10.41
N ARG A 76 1.76 -6.99 -11.15
CA ARG A 76 0.39 -6.84 -10.65
C ARG A 76 0.12 -7.78 -9.47
N GLU A 77 0.42 -9.06 -9.60
CA GLU A 77 0.23 -10.04 -8.52
C GLU A 77 1.02 -9.68 -7.25
N GLN A 78 2.26 -9.22 -7.42
CA GLN A 78 3.10 -8.76 -6.30
C GLN A 78 2.48 -7.53 -5.62
N LEU A 79 2.00 -6.55 -6.39
CA LEU A 79 1.33 -5.37 -5.86
C LEU A 79 0.02 -5.73 -5.13
N GLU A 80 -0.79 -6.65 -5.66
CA GLU A 80 -2.01 -7.12 -5.00
C GLU A 80 -1.71 -7.79 -3.66
N ALA A 81 -0.69 -8.64 -3.60
CA ALA A 81 -0.23 -9.26 -2.36
C ALA A 81 0.26 -8.21 -1.35
N MET A 82 1.03 -7.21 -1.81
CA MET A 82 1.49 -6.11 -0.96
C MET A 82 0.31 -5.30 -0.41
N VAL A 83 -0.64 -4.88 -1.25
CA VAL A 83 -1.86 -4.16 -0.86
C VAL A 83 -2.64 -4.93 0.20
N ALA A 84 -2.85 -6.23 -0.01
CA ALA A 84 -3.53 -7.10 0.96
C ALA A 84 -2.81 -7.13 2.32
N ASN A 85 -1.48 -7.23 2.29
CA ASN A 85 -0.66 -7.22 3.50
C ASN A 85 -0.73 -5.88 4.24
N VAL A 86 -0.70 -4.74 3.54
CA VAL A 86 -0.80 -3.41 4.18
C VAL A 86 -2.21 -3.19 4.76
N LYS A 87 -3.26 -3.63 4.07
CA LYS A 87 -4.64 -3.58 4.60
C LYS A 87 -4.78 -4.36 5.90
N LYS A 88 -4.16 -5.54 5.97
CA LYS A 88 -4.07 -6.33 7.20
C LYS A 88 -3.29 -5.59 8.28
N GLU A 89 -2.13 -5.03 7.96
CA GLU A 89 -1.30 -4.25 8.89
C GLU A 89 -2.07 -3.06 9.50
N ILE A 90 -2.81 -2.30 8.69
CA ILE A 90 -3.64 -1.17 9.14
C ILE A 90 -4.72 -1.65 10.13
N THR A 91 -5.35 -2.79 9.82
CA THR A 91 -6.39 -3.38 10.66
C THR A 91 -5.81 -3.85 11.99
N ASP A 92 -4.68 -4.55 11.97
CA ASP A 92 -4.01 -5.07 13.15
C ASP A 92 -3.51 -3.92 14.05
N LYS A 93 -2.90 -2.87 13.47
CA LYS A 93 -2.53 -1.65 14.20
C LYS A 93 -3.76 -0.95 14.80
N GLY A 94 -4.88 -0.91 14.07
CA GLY A 94 -6.14 -0.36 14.58
C GLY A 94 -6.67 -1.11 15.80
N ARG A 95 -6.63 -2.45 15.78
CA ARG A 95 -6.99 -3.29 16.93
C ARG A 95 -6.04 -3.08 18.11
N ALA A 96 -4.74 -3.00 17.85
CA ALA A 96 -3.73 -2.74 18.89
C ALA A 96 -3.92 -1.37 19.56
N ILE A 97 -4.27 -0.33 18.79
CA ILE A 97 -4.60 1.00 19.33
C ILE A 97 -5.82 0.92 20.25
N GLN A 98 -6.88 0.20 19.83
CA GLN A 98 -8.08 0.06 20.65
C GLN A 98 -7.81 -0.72 21.94
N ALA A 99 -7.09 -1.84 21.85
CA ALA A 99 -6.66 -2.60 23.03
C ALA A 99 -5.86 -1.73 23.99
N PHE A 100 -4.88 -0.97 23.47
CA PHE A 100 -4.08 -0.04 24.28
C PHE A 100 -4.95 1.04 24.95
N MET A 101 -5.95 1.58 24.25
CA MET A 101 -6.86 2.57 24.84
C MET A 101 -7.71 1.98 25.97
N VAL A 102 -8.21 0.75 25.81
CA VAL A 102 -9.01 0.06 26.83
C VAL A 102 -8.15 -0.28 28.06
N GLU A 103 -6.98 -0.89 27.86
CA GLU A 103 -6.06 -1.28 28.95
C GLU A 103 -5.63 -0.10 29.82
N ASN A 104 -5.47 1.07 29.22
CA ASN A 104 -4.99 2.28 29.91
C ASN A 104 -6.12 3.26 30.26
N ASN A 105 -7.39 2.85 30.15
CA ASN A 105 -8.57 3.68 30.42
C ASN A 105 -8.57 5.03 29.68
N ILE A 106 -8.02 5.06 28.46
CA ILE A 106 -7.91 6.27 27.63
C ILE A 106 -9.22 6.46 26.86
N SER A 107 -9.97 7.50 27.21
CA SER A 107 -11.13 7.94 26.45
C SER A 107 -10.82 9.21 25.66
N VAL A 108 -11.11 9.20 24.36
CA VAL A 108 -11.08 10.41 23.54
C VAL A 108 -12.48 11.02 23.55
N ARG A 109 -12.62 12.24 24.07
CA ARG A 109 -13.87 12.99 23.90
C ARG A 109 -14.01 13.39 22.43
N LYS A 110 -15.19 13.16 21.86
CA LYS A 110 -15.58 13.61 20.51
C LYS A 110 -15.56 15.14 20.42
#